data_AF-A0A0P6WVA4-F1
#
_entry.id   AF-A0A0P6WVA4-F1
#
_cell.length_a   1.000
_cell.length_b   1.000
_cell.length_c   1.000
_cell.angle_alpha   90.00
_cell.angle_beta   90.00
_cell.angle_gamma   90.00
#
_symmetry.space_group_name_H-M   'P 1'
#
loop_
_entity.id
_entity.type
_entity.pdbx_description
1 polymer ?
#
loop_
_entity_poly.entity_id
_entity_poly.type
_entity_poly.pdbx_seq_one_letter_code
_entity_poly.pdbx_strand_id
1 'polypeptide(L)'
;MNSPRTMLYRDTQNGKVFGVCAGIADYTGVNVLWIRLATVALTVMGVGFIPLAYFALAMFVQKKPADLYVDRDEQKYWQRVRQSPKRTAREIRARFRDIDRRLAEVESYYVSSNPRLSAEIENLR
;
A
#
# COMPACT_ATOMS: atom_id res chain seq x y z
N MET A 1 13.63 -0.07 9.48
CA MET A 1 12.40 0.04 10.30
C MET A 1 11.28 -0.64 9.54
N ASN A 2 10.68 -1.70 10.10
CA ASN A 2 9.51 -2.33 9.50
C ASN A 2 8.29 -1.48 9.84
N SER A 3 7.53 -1.05 8.83
CA SER A 3 6.26 -0.35 9.07
C SER A 3 5.22 -1.37 9.55
N PRO A 4 4.33 -1.03 10.50
CA PRO A 4 3.19 -1.88 10.86
C PRO A 4 2.42 -2.31 9.61
N ARG A 5 2.24 -1.38 8.66
CA ARG A 5 1.57 -1.61 7.38
C ARG A 5 2.39 -2.41 6.36
N THR A 6 3.49 -3.02 6.78
CA THR A 6 4.27 -3.95 5.97
C THR A 6 4.36 -5.35 6.59
N MET A 7 3.88 -5.54 7.82
CA MET A 7 3.91 -6.84 8.50
C MET A 7 2.74 -7.74 8.08
N LEU A 8 2.92 -9.03 8.31
CA LEU A 8 1.88 -10.05 8.22
C LEU A 8 1.05 -10.04 9.50
N TYR A 9 -0.27 -9.93 9.34
CA TYR A 9 -1.23 -10.05 10.42
C TYR A 9 -2.24 -11.15 10.10
N ARG A 10 -2.83 -11.75 11.12
CA ARG A 10 -4.02 -12.59 10.96
C ARG A 10 -5.26 -11.71 10.99
N ASP A 11 -6.11 -11.87 10.00
CA ASP A 11 -7.35 -11.11 9.88
C ASP A 11 -8.51 -11.94 10.44
N THR A 12 -8.81 -11.74 11.72
CA THR A 12 -9.94 -12.40 12.39
C THR A 12 -11.29 -11.78 12.05
N GLN A 13 -11.33 -10.58 11.47
CA GLN A 13 -12.58 -9.90 11.12
C GLN A 13 -13.15 -10.46 9.82
N ASN A 14 -12.29 -10.67 8.81
CA ASN A 14 -12.66 -11.26 7.52
C ASN A 14 -12.36 -12.77 7.44
N GLY A 15 -11.86 -13.34 8.54
CA GLY A 15 -11.44 -14.73 8.68
C GLY A 15 -12.57 -15.70 8.97
N LYS A 16 -12.40 -16.98 8.58
CA LYS A 16 -13.29 -18.08 9.01
C LYS A 16 -12.70 -18.84 10.20
N VAL A 17 -11.49 -19.40 10.03
CA VAL A 17 -10.81 -20.20 11.05
C VAL A 17 -9.55 -19.44 11.49
N PHE A 18 -9.50 -18.88 12.70
CA PHE A 18 -8.37 -18.09 13.26
C PHE A 18 -7.84 -16.89 12.43
N GLY A 19 -8.41 -16.61 11.26
CA GLY A 19 -8.04 -15.46 10.42
C GLY A 19 -6.76 -15.59 9.60
N VAL A 20 -6.12 -16.76 9.56
CA VAL A 20 -4.80 -16.92 8.92
C VAL A 20 -4.89 -16.83 7.40
N CYS A 21 -5.80 -17.56 6.74
CA CYS A 21 -5.96 -17.44 5.28
C CYS A 21 -6.30 -16.02 4.83
N ALA A 22 -7.15 -15.32 5.60
CA ALA A 22 -7.51 -13.93 5.31
C ALA A 22 -6.33 -12.98 5.50
N GLY A 23 -5.50 -13.22 6.53
CA GLY A 23 -4.25 -12.51 6.74
C GLY A 23 -3.22 -12.70 5.63
N ILE A 24 -3.04 -13.94 5.17
CA ILE A 24 -2.15 -14.26 4.03
C ILE A 24 -2.68 -13.59 2.76
N ALA A 25 -3.99 -13.57 2.54
CA ALA A 25 -4.62 -12.90 1.40
C ALA A 25 -4.36 -11.39 1.43
N ASP A 26 -4.53 -10.76 2.59
CA ASP A 26 -4.25 -9.34 2.79
C ASP A 26 -2.78 -9.00 2.57
N TYR A 27 -1.87 -9.86 3.03
CA TYR A 27 -0.44 -9.63 2.88
C TYR A 27 0.03 -9.81 1.42
N THR A 28 -0.45 -10.85 0.74
CA THR A 28 -0.02 -11.20 -0.62
C THR A 28 -0.77 -10.45 -1.71
N GLY A 29 -1.99 -9.96 -1.43
CA GLY A 29 -2.90 -9.39 -2.43
C GLY A 29 -3.64 -10.44 -3.28
N VAL A 30 -3.49 -11.73 -2.98
CA VAL A 30 -4.20 -12.83 -3.67
C VAL A 30 -5.60 -12.99 -3.09
N ASN A 31 -6.57 -13.38 -3.92
CA ASN A 31 -7.94 -13.63 -3.46
C ASN A 31 -7.97 -14.73 -2.38
N VAL A 32 -8.63 -14.43 -1.25
CA VAL A 32 -8.75 -15.32 -0.09
C VAL A 32 -9.37 -16.69 -0.42
N LEU A 33 -10.23 -16.76 -1.43
CA LEU A 33 -10.85 -18.02 -1.86
C LEU A 33 -9.81 -18.99 -2.41
N TRP A 34 -8.88 -18.52 -3.24
CA TRP A 34 -7.80 -19.34 -3.78
C TRP A 34 -6.87 -19.84 -2.68
N ILE A 35 -6.54 -18.99 -1.71
CA ILE A 35 -5.72 -19.39 -0.56
C ILE A 35 -6.42 -20.47 0.27
N ARG A 36 -7.73 -20.34 0.51
CA ARG A 36 -8.51 -21.36 1.22
C ARG A 36 -8.52 -22.68 0.47
N LEU A 37 -8.81 -22.65 -0.84
CA LEU A 37 -8.81 -23.85 -1.68
C LEU A 37 -7.44 -24.53 -1.70
N ALA A 38 -6.36 -23.77 -1.86
CA ALA A 38 -5.00 -24.31 -1.81
C ALA A 38 -4.69 -24.95 -0.44
N THR A 39 -5.09 -24.30 0.66
CA THR A 39 -4.86 -24.82 2.01
C THR A 39 -5.61 -26.15 2.22
N VAL A 40 -6.87 -26.23 1.80
CA VAL A 40 -7.68 -27.45 1.90
C VAL A 40 -7.14 -28.54 0.99
N ALA A 41 -6.82 -28.22 -0.27
CA ALA A 41 -6.27 -29.17 -1.23
C ALA A 41 -4.96 -29.78 -0.73
N LEU A 42 -4.02 -28.97 -0.22
CA LEU A 42 -2.76 -29.46 0.36
C LEU A 42 -3.00 -30.36 1.58
N THR A 43 -3.98 -30.02 2.41
CA THR A 43 -4.33 -30.85 3.57
C THR A 43 -4.89 -32.21 3.13
N VAL A 44 -5.78 -32.24 2.13
CA VAL A 44 -6.40 -33.46 1.61
C VAL A 44 -5.40 -34.33 0.84
N MET A 45 -4.41 -33.73 0.17
CA MET A 45 -3.33 -34.44 -0.52
C MET A 45 -2.34 -35.15 0.43
N GLY A 46 -2.60 -35.16 1.74
CA GLY A 46 -1.81 -35.91 2.71
C GLY A 46 -0.64 -35.14 3.32
N VAL A 47 -0.56 -33.82 3.09
CA VAL A 47 0.43 -32.97 3.76
C VAL A 47 -0.06 -32.68 5.18
N GLY A 48 0.05 -33.69 6.06
CA GLY A 48 -0.49 -33.66 7.42
C GLY A 48 0.07 -32.57 8.34
N PHE A 49 1.18 -31.92 7.95
CA PHE A 49 1.73 -30.78 8.69
C PHE A 49 0.98 -29.47 8.44
N ILE A 50 0.20 -29.33 7.35
CA ILE A 50 -0.46 -28.06 6.99
C ILE A 50 -1.40 -27.56 8.10
N PRO A 51 -2.29 -28.38 8.69
CA PRO A 51 -3.13 -27.93 9.81
C PRO A 51 -2.31 -27.49 11.02
N LEU A 52 -1.20 -28.18 11.31
CA LEU A 52 -0.31 -27.83 12.42
C LEU A 52 0.40 -26.50 12.15
N ALA A 53 0.91 -26.29 10.95
CA ALA A 53 1.51 -25.02 10.53
C ALA A 53 0.49 -23.87 10.54
N TYR A 54 -0.75 -24.14 10.12
CA TYR A 54 -1.86 -23.19 10.18
C TYR A 54 -2.13 -22.75 11.63
N PHE A 55 -2.17 -23.71 12.55
CA PHE A 55 -2.38 -23.45 13.97
C PHE A 55 -1.19 -22.70 14.60
N ALA A 56 0.04 -23.09 14.25
CA ALA A 56 1.24 -22.36 14.67
C ALA A 56 1.21 -20.91 14.19
N LEU A 57 0.89 -20.66 12.92
CA LEU A 57 0.70 -19.30 12.39
C LEU A 57 -0.40 -18.55 13.14
N ALA A 58 -1.50 -19.20 13.49
CA ALA A 58 -2.57 -18.57 14.28
C ALA A 58 -2.10 -18.10 15.67
N MET A 59 -1.16 -18.83 16.30
CA MET A 59 -0.61 -18.47 17.61
C MET A 59 0.49 -17.41 17.51
N PHE A 60 1.41 -17.53 16.55
CA PHE A 60 2.57 -16.63 16.44
C PHE A 60 2.26 -15.32 15.71
N VAL A 61 1.33 -15.31 14.75
CA VAL A 61 1.01 -14.11 13.99
C VAL A 61 0.07 -13.21 14.80
N GLN A 62 0.46 -11.95 14.92
CA GLN A 62 -0.32 -10.95 15.63
C GLN A 62 -1.67 -10.68 14.94
N LYS A 63 -2.67 -10.35 15.75
CA LYS A 63 -4.00 -9.96 15.27
C LYS A 63 -3.91 -8.63 14.53
N LYS A 64 -4.57 -8.53 13.37
CA LYS A 64 -4.69 -7.29 12.62
C LYS A 64 -5.38 -6.22 13.49
N PRO A 65 -4.77 -5.02 13.68
CA PRO A 65 -5.44 -3.92 14.35
C PRO A 65 -6.61 -3.42 13.48
N ALA A 66 -7.72 -3.02 14.12
CA ALA A 66 -8.95 -2.65 13.42
C ALA A 66 -8.78 -1.44 12.50
N ASP A 67 -7.92 -0.49 12.89
CA ASP A 67 -7.64 0.75 12.17
C ASP A 67 -6.29 0.71 11.44
N LEU A 68 -5.93 -0.45 10.86
CA LEU A 68 -4.66 -0.58 10.13
C LEU A 68 -4.68 0.21 8.81
N TYR A 69 -5.86 0.28 8.18
CA TYR A 69 -6.12 0.96 6.92
C TYR A 69 -7.42 1.72 7.03
N VAL A 70 -7.45 2.94 6.50
CA VAL A 70 -8.65 3.79 6.46
C VAL A 70 -9.66 3.24 5.45
N ASP A 71 -9.17 2.79 4.29
CA ASP A 71 -10.01 2.27 3.21
C ASP A 71 -9.35 1.10 2.45
N ARG A 72 -10.08 0.57 1.46
CA ARG A 72 -9.60 -0.54 0.61
C ARG A 72 -8.49 -0.11 -0.36
N ASP A 73 -8.40 1.15 -0.73
CA ASP A 73 -7.40 1.64 -1.67
C ASP A 73 -6.04 1.82 -0.97
N GLU A 74 -6.03 2.25 0.29
CA GLU A 74 -4.85 2.27 1.16
C GLU A 74 -4.31 0.85 1.37
N GLN A 75 -5.19 -0.12 1.64
CA GLN A 75 -4.81 -1.52 1.73
C GLN A 75 -4.09 -2.01 0.46
N LYS A 76 -4.66 -1.76 -0.72
CA LYS A 76 -4.05 -2.12 -2.02
C LYS A 76 -2.74 -1.38 -2.28
N TYR A 77 -2.66 -0.12 -1.89
CA TYR A 77 -1.43 0.66 -1.98
C TYR A 77 -0.32 -0.01 -1.16
N TRP A 78 -0.58 -0.35 0.11
CA TRP A 78 0.41 -1.01 0.95
C TRP A 78 0.74 -2.44 0.49
N GLN A 79 -0.18 -3.16 -0.14
CA GLN A 79 0.13 -4.43 -0.81
C GLN A 79 1.14 -4.22 -1.94
N ARG A 80 0.93 -3.21 -2.78
CA ARG A 80 1.85 -2.85 -3.88
C ARG A 80 3.23 -2.43 -3.37
N VAL A 81 3.26 -1.64 -2.29
CA VAL A 81 4.50 -1.21 -1.61
C VAL A 81 5.29 -2.44 -1.16
N ARG A 82 4.66 -3.45 -0.55
CA ARG A 82 5.32 -4.69 -0.11
C ARG A 82 5.84 -5.51 -1.29
N GLN A 83 5.05 -5.67 -2.35
CA GLN A 83 5.45 -6.48 -3.51
C GLN A 83 6.62 -5.86 -4.30
N SER A 84 6.67 -4.53 -4.39
CA SER A 84 7.69 -3.85 -5.21
C SER A 84 8.14 -2.49 -4.67
N PRO A 85 8.83 -2.43 -3.51
CA PRO A 85 9.18 -1.17 -2.85
C PRO A 85 9.95 -0.19 -3.75
N LYS A 86 10.93 -0.71 -4.52
CA LYS A 86 11.72 0.09 -5.47
C LYS A 86 10.87 0.68 -6.60
N ARG A 87 9.88 -0.07 -7.10
CA ARG A 87 8.98 0.39 -8.16
C ARG A 87 8.04 1.46 -7.62
N THR A 88 7.45 1.23 -6.46
CA THR A 88 6.57 2.21 -5.80
C THR A 88 7.34 3.49 -5.47
N ALA A 89 8.56 3.41 -4.93
CA ALA A 89 9.38 4.58 -4.66
C ALA A 89 9.71 5.37 -5.95
N ARG A 90 10.00 4.67 -7.06
CA ARG A 90 10.23 5.31 -8.36
C ARG A 90 8.98 5.99 -8.90
N GLU A 91 7.81 5.36 -8.76
CA GLU A 91 6.52 5.94 -9.14
C GLU A 91 6.23 7.21 -8.34
N ILE A 92 6.41 7.16 -7.02
CA ILE A 92 6.23 8.32 -6.13
C ILE A 92 7.16 9.46 -6.54
N ARG A 93 8.46 9.19 -6.77
CA ARG A 93 9.42 10.21 -7.24
C ARG A 93 9.06 10.78 -8.61
N ALA A 94 8.52 9.95 -9.51
CA ALA A 94 8.06 10.44 -10.81
C ALA A 94 6.86 11.39 -10.67
N ARG A 95 5.92 11.07 -9.77
CA ARG A 95 4.77 11.96 -9.47
C ARG A 95 5.21 13.27 -8.83
N PHE A 96 6.15 13.24 -7.88
CA PHE A 96 6.70 14.48 -7.29
C PHE A 96 7.32 15.39 -8.35
N ARG A 97 8.15 14.84 -9.26
CA ARG A 97 8.73 15.64 -10.35
C ARG A 97 7.67 16.25 -11.29
N ASP A 98 6.57 15.55 -11.53
CA ASP A 98 5.47 16.10 -12.33
C ASP A 98 4.75 17.24 -11.60
N ILE A 99 4.53 17.09 -10.28
CA ILE A 99 3.96 18.15 -9.43
C ILE A 99 4.89 19.37 -9.41
N ASP A 100 6.18 19.18 -9.22
CA ASP A 100 7.16 20.27 -9.21
C ASP A 100 7.16 21.03 -10.54
N ARG A 101 7.03 20.32 -11.68
CA ARG A 101 6.93 20.94 -13.00
C ARG A 101 5.65 21.79 -13.15
N ARG A 102 4.52 21.27 -12.68
CA ARG A 102 3.24 22.00 -12.72
C ARG A 102 3.24 23.22 -11.80
N LEU A 103 3.89 23.11 -10.64
CA LEU A 103 4.02 24.22 -9.70
C LEU A 103 4.85 25.36 -10.33
N ALA A 104 5.94 25.03 -11.01
CA ALA A 104 6.77 26.02 -11.71
C ALA A 104 5.99 26.75 -12.82
N GLU A 105 5.10 26.05 -13.54
CA GLU A 105 4.23 26.67 -14.56
C GLU A 105 3.25 27.66 -13.91
N VAL A 106 2.59 27.28 -12.81
CA VAL A 106 1.68 28.17 -12.07
C VAL A 106 2.42 29.38 -11.49
N GLU A 107 3.62 29.18 -10.95
CA GLU A 107 4.48 30.25 -10.46
C GLU A 107 4.83 31.24 -11.58
N SER A 108 5.17 30.74 -12.77
CA SER A 108 5.46 31.60 -13.93
C SER A 108 4.25 32.47 -14.32
N TYR A 109 3.03 31.95 -14.26
CA TYR A 109 1.82 32.71 -14.58
C TYR A 109 1.56 33.83 -13.57
N TYR A 110 1.80 33.57 -12.28
CA TYR A 110 1.61 34.58 -11.23
C TYR A 110 2.69 35.66 -11.24
N VAL A 111 3.97 35.28 -11.38
CA VAL A 111 5.11 36.22 -11.35
C VAL A 111 5.23 37.03 -12.66
N SER A 112 4.83 36.46 -13.81
CA SER A 112 4.84 37.16 -15.09
C SER A 112 3.65 38.10 -15.31
N SER A 113 2.73 38.25 -14.35
CA SER A 113 1.53 39.07 -14.50
C SER A 113 1.77 40.59 -14.43
N ASN A 114 3.02 41.08 -14.34
CA ASN A 114 3.26 42.54 -14.33
C ASN A 114 4.54 43.09 -15.01
N PRO A 115 4.92 42.65 -16.22
CA PRO A 115 6.00 43.27 -16.98
C PRO A 115 5.69 44.73 -17.37
N ARG A 116 4.40 45.09 -17.46
CA ARG A 116 3.95 46.43 -17.87
C ARG A 116 4.20 47.48 -16.78
N LEU A 117 3.94 47.14 -15.51
CA LEU A 117 4.23 48.01 -14.36
C LEU A 117 5.74 48.23 -14.16
N SER A 118 6.56 47.19 -14.32
CA SER A 118 8.02 47.33 -14.23
C SER A 118 8.58 48.21 -15.35
N ALA A 119 8.08 48.09 -16.58
CA ALA A 119 8.50 48.91 -17.71
C ALA A 119 8.07 50.39 -17.58
N GLU A 120 6.92 50.64 -16.94
CA GLU A 120 6.41 52.00 -16.73
C GLU A 120 7.17 52.73 -15.61
N ILE A 121 7.66 52.02 -14.60
CA ILE A 121 8.55 52.56 -13.56
C ILE A 121 9.92 52.95 -14.13
N GLU A 122 10.49 52.16 -15.05
CA GLU A 122 11.77 52.47 -15.70
C GLU A 122 11.67 53.71 -16.61
N ASN A 123 10.55 53.91 -17.31
CA ASN A 123 10.32 55.08 -18.17
C ASN A 123 10.05 56.38 -17.40
N LEU A 124 9.77 56.31 -16.09
CA LEU A 124 9.55 57.48 -15.23
C LEU A 124 10.81 57.89 -14.45
N ARG A 125 11.93 57.18 -14.64
CA ARG A 125 13.22 57.45 -14.02
C ARG A 125 14.20 58.10 -14.99
#